data_AF-A0A971GM72-F1
#
_entry.id   AF-A0A971GM72-F1
#
_cell.length_a   1.000
_cell.length_b   1.000
_cell.length_c   1.000
_cell.angle_alpha   90.00
_cell.angle_beta   90.00
_cell.angle_gamma   90.00
#
_symmetry.space_group_name_H-M   'P 1'
#
loop_
_entity.id
_entity.type
_entity.pdbx_description
1 polymer ?
#
loop_
_entity_poly.entity_id
_entity_poly.type
_entity_poly.pdbx_seq_one_letter_code
_entity_poly.pdbx_strand_id
1 'polypeptide(L)'
;MRLVIDTSIFVNPVTQKDFGDTIASAIESFIETVNSFSIELFIPSSIYRELSNFAPEESMTGLRQIAVVRGPDLLSMQVPASILQSFIADIRERINRGLRIAEEAIEISNTPESIRRIRNEYRGAMRSGIVDSVEDLDVILLARETGSAVLSADEGIFRMADSLGIEIFTSGEFIKKFSCRGRS
;
A
#
# COMPACT_ATOMS: atom_id res chain seq x y z
N MET A 1 2.42 -15.90 -12.86
CA MET A 1 2.39 -14.43 -12.68
C MET A 1 3.09 -14.12 -11.38
N ARG A 2 3.75 -12.96 -11.25
CA ARG A 2 4.33 -12.51 -9.98
C ARG A 2 3.46 -11.42 -9.38
N LEU A 3 3.27 -11.45 -8.06
CA LEU A 3 2.38 -10.55 -7.35
C LEU A 3 3.05 -10.04 -6.08
N VAL A 4 3.01 -8.73 -5.87
CA VAL A 4 3.30 -8.09 -4.59
C VAL A 4 1.98 -7.63 -3.98
N ILE A 5 1.80 -7.86 -2.69
CA ILE A 5 0.61 -7.42 -1.95
C ILE A 5 0.93 -6.31 -0.95
N ASP A 6 -0.10 -5.56 -0.63
CA ASP A 6 -0.16 -4.55 0.42
C ASP A 6 -1.15 -5.00 1.53
N THR A 7 -0.92 -4.61 2.79
CA THR A 7 -1.76 -4.99 3.95
C THR A 7 -3.18 -4.45 3.85
N SER A 8 -3.36 -3.33 3.13
CA SER A 8 -4.65 -2.66 2.97
C SER A 8 -5.77 -3.58 2.47
N ILE A 9 -5.45 -4.58 1.64
CA ILE A 9 -6.45 -5.47 1.04
C ILE A 9 -7.16 -6.35 2.07
N PHE A 10 -6.49 -6.72 3.16
CA PHE A 10 -7.03 -7.57 4.21
C PHE A 10 -7.56 -6.79 5.42
N VAL A 11 -6.99 -5.62 5.69
CA VAL A 11 -7.32 -4.85 6.91
C VAL A 11 -8.48 -3.89 6.66
N ASN A 12 -8.68 -3.41 5.43
CA ASN A 12 -9.83 -2.59 5.09
C ASN A 12 -11.11 -3.46 4.97
N PRO A 13 -12.16 -3.24 5.79
CA PRO A 13 -13.36 -4.08 5.78
C PRO A 13 -14.09 -4.13 4.43
N VAL A 14 -13.93 -3.11 3.58
CA VAL A 14 -14.57 -3.07 2.25
C VAL A 14 -13.90 -4.06 1.32
N THR A 15 -12.57 -4.04 1.23
CA THR A 15 -11.81 -4.94 0.35
C THR A 15 -11.65 -6.33 0.95
N GLN A 16 -11.61 -6.46 2.27
CA GLN A 16 -11.56 -7.74 2.95
C GLN A 16 -12.76 -8.60 2.56
N LYS A 17 -13.96 -8.00 2.48
CA LYS A 17 -15.21 -8.70 2.10
C LYS A 17 -15.18 -9.31 0.70
N ASP A 18 -14.32 -8.80 -0.18
CA ASP A 18 -14.14 -9.43 -1.49
C ASP A 18 -13.54 -10.83 -1.31
N PHE A 19 -12.64 -11.02 -0.34
CA PHE A 19 -11.95 -12.28 -0.05
C PHE A 19 -12.60 -13.13 1.05
N GLY A 20 -13.21 -12.51 2.06
CA GLY A 20 -13.85 -13.23 3.17
C GLY A 20 -14.38 -12.32 4.30
N ASP A 21 -15.24 -12.89 5.16
CA ASP A 21 -15.92 -12.16 6.24
C ASP A 21 -15.01 -11.76 7.40
N THR A 22 -13.89 -12.47 7.57
CA THR A 22 -12.84 -12.18 8.55
C THR A 22 -11.47 -12.09 7.88
N ILE A 23 -10.50 -11.44 8.52
CA ILE A 23 -9.10 -11.37 8.05
C ILE A 23 -8.54 -12.79 7.82
N ALA A 24 -8.81 -13.72 8.74
CA ALA A 24 -8.36 -15.11 8.63
C ALA A 24 -8.92 -15.79 7.36
N SER A 25 -10.24 -15.77 7.19
CA SER A 25 -10.90 -16.36 6.01
C SER A 25 -10.49 -15.70 4.70
N ALA A 26 -10.21 -14.39 4.72
CA ALA A 26 -9.74 -13.64 3.56
C ALA A 26 -8.33 -14.08 3.15
N ILE A 27 -7.42 -14.25 4.12
CA ILE A 27 -6.06 -14.74 3.87
C ILE A 27 -6.10 -16.20 3.38
N GLU A 28 -6.92 -17.06 3.97
CA GLU A 28 -7.09 -18.45 3.53
C GLU A 28 -7.55 -18.53 2.07
N SER A 29 -8.63 -17.82 1.73
CA SER A 29 -9.16 -17.77 0.35
C SER A 29 -8.15 -17.19 -0.64
N PHE A 30 -7.35 -16.21 -0.20
CA PHE A 30 -6.27 -15.65 -0.99
C PHE A 30 -5.15 -16.67 -1.24
N ILE A 31 -4.70 -17.39 -0.21
CA ILE A 31 -3.71 -18.47 -0.31
C ILE A 31 -4.17 -19.55 -1.29
N GLU A 32 -5.44 -19.98 -1.19
CA GLU A 32 -6.02 -20.97 -2.12
C GLU A 32 -5.97 -20.50 -3.57
N THR A 33 -6.28 -19.22 -3.79
CA THR A 33 -6.22 -18.61 -5.13
C THR A 33 -4.78 -18.56 -5.64
N VAL A 34 -3.83 -18.10 -4.82
CA VAL A 34 -2.41 -18.02 -5.18
C VAL A 34 -1.86 -19.39 -5.58
N ASN A 35 -2.18 -20.44 -4.82
CA ASN A 35 -1.75 -21.81 -5.09
C ASN A 35 -2.39 -22.37 -6.37
N SER A 36 -3.71 -22.18 -6.52
CA SER A 36 -4.47 -22.72 -7.66
C SER A 36 -4.02 -22.14 -9.00
N PHE A 37 -3.56 -20.88 -9.02
CA PHE A 37 -3.08 -20.20 -10.22
C PHE A 37 -1.56 -20.13 -10.33
N SER A 38 -0.82 -20.81 -9.44
CA SER A 38 0.65 -20.81 -9.41
C SER A 38 1.23 -19.38 -9.48
N ILE A 39 0.68 -18.49 -8.64
CA ILE A 39 1.14 -17.11 -8.53
C ILE A 39 2.37 -17.09 -7.62
N GLU A 40 3.45 -16.48 -8.09
CA GLU A 40 4.65 -16.26 -7.28
C GLU A 40 4.42 -15.02 -6.42
N LEU A 41 4.25 -15.22 -5.11
CA LEU A 41 3.86 -14.18 -4.16
C LEU A 41 5.09 -13.57 -3.48
N PHE A 42 5.15 -12.25 -3.48
CA PHE A 42 6.15 -11.45 -2.78
C PHE A 42 5.47 -10.54 -1.76
N ILE A 43 6.09 -10.41 -0.59
CA ILE A 43 5.59 -9.53 0.48
C ILE A 43 6.77 -8.74 1.05
N PRO A 44 6.74 -7.40 1.05
CA PRO A 44 7.74 -6.62 1.75
C PRO A 44 7.82 -7.00 3.22
N SER A 45 9.03 -7.07 3.79
CA SER A 45 9.21 -7.44 5.21
C SER A 45 8.53 -6.45 6.17
N SER A 46 8.38 -5.19 5.77
CA SER A 46 7.60 -4.16 6.46
C SER A 46 6.12 -4.53 6.49
N ILE A 47 5.50 -4.73 5.33
CA ILE A 47 4.10 -5.13 5.13
C ILE A 47 3.79 -6.45 5.86
N TYR A 48 4.68 -7.45 5.77
CA TYR A 48 4.48 -8.73 6.47
C TYR A 48 4.44 -8.56 8.00
N ARG A 49 5.29 -7.71 8.57
CA ARG A 49 5.28 -7.40 10.01
C ARG A 49 4.03 -6.63 10.41
N GLU A 50 3.60 -5.68 9.60
CA GLU A 50 2.36 -4.94 9.87
C GLU A 50 1.16 -5.89 9.89
N LEU A 51 1.03 -6.77 8.89
CA LEU A 51 -0.07 -7.73 8.81
C LEU A 51 -0.12 -8.67 10.02
N SER A 52 1.05 -9.04 10.57
CA SER A 52 1.14 -9.89 11.76
C SER A 52 0.51 -9.28 13.02
N ASN A 53 0.30 -7.96 13.06
CA ASN A 53 -0.39 -7.30 14.16
C ASN A 53 -1.92 -7.46 14.09
N PHE A 54 -2.46 -7.83 12.93
CA PHE A 54 -3.91 -7.91 12.67
C PHE A 54 -4.38 -9.34 12.40
N ALA A 55 -3.56 -10.14 11.71
CA ALA A 55 -3.90 -11.49 11.31
C ALA A 55 -3.48 -12.53 12.37
N PRO A 56 -4.21 -13.65 12.51
CA PRO A 56 -3.79 -14.77 13.36
C PRO A 56 -2.45 -15.38 12.94
N GLU A 57 -1.72 -15.95 13.89
CA GLU A 57 -0.41 -16.58 13.68
C GLU A 57 -0.48 -17.72 12.64
N GLU A 58 -1.57 -18.48 12.62
CA GLU A 58 -1.80 -19.55 11.65
C GLU A 58 -1.89 -19.02 10.21
N SER A 59 -2.64 -17.94 9.99
CA SER A 59 -2.72 -17.26 8.68
C SER A 59 -1.37 -16.71 8.24
N MET A 60 -0.60 -16.12 9.16
CA MET A 60 0.75 -15.61 8.89
C MET A 60 1.73 -16.73 8.53
N THR A 61 1.59 -17.90 9.16
CA THR A 61 2.37 -19.10 8.85
C THR A 61 2.05 -19.60 7.45
N GLY A 62 0.76 -19.66 7.08
CA GLY A 62 0.32 -20.02 5.73
C GLY A 62 0.92 -19.09 4.66
N LEU A 63 0.83 -17.77 4.88
CA LEU A 63 1.44 -16.79 3.96
C LEU A 63 2.95 -16.98 3.84
N ARG A 64 3.65 -17.23 4.95
CA ARG A 64 5.11 -17.41 4.94
C ARG A 64 5.57 -18.63 4.14
N GLN A 65 4.75 -19.69 4.09
CA GLN A 65 5.08 -20.90 3.34
C GLN A 65 5.02 -20.70 1.83
N ILE A 66 4.12 -19.82 1.36
CA ILE A 66 3.90 -19.60 -0.08
C ILE A 66 4.60 -18.34 -0.61
N ALA A 67 4.93 -17.38 0.26
CA ALA A 67 5.45 -16.09 -0.14
C ALA A 67 6.97 -15.95 0.06
N VAL A 68 7.62 -15.24 -0.86
CA VAL A 68 8.96 -14.71 -0.66
C VAL A 68 8.86 -13.39 0.11
N VAL A 69 9.16 -13.45 1.42
CA VAL A 69 9.14 -12.28 2.30
C VAL A 69 10.51 -11.62 2.34
N ARG A 70 10.64 -10.43 1.74
CA ARG A 70 11.87 -9.64 1.73
C ARG A 70 11.59 -8.17 1.40
N GLY A 71 12.48 -7.27 1.79
CA GLY A 71 12.47 -5.90 1.28
C GLY A 71 13.02 -5.78 -0.16
N PRO A 72 12.82 -4.63 -0.80
CA PRO A 72 13.50 -4.29 -2.05
C PRO A 72 15.02 -4.11 -1.84
N ASP A 73 15.82 -4.36 -2.87
CA ASP A 73 17.26 -4.05 -2.87
C ASP A 73 17.50 -2.55 -3.10
N LEU A 74 17.42 -1.78 -2.03
CA LEU A 74 17.61 -0.33 -2.07
C LEU A 74 19.04 0.11 -2.43
N LEU A 75 20.04 -0.78 -2.37
CA LEU A 75 21.43 -0.43 -2.60
C LEU A 75 21.80 -0.53 -4.08
N SER A 76 21.34 -1.58 -4.76
CA SER A 76 21.70 -1.83 -6.16
C SER A 76 20.64 -1.39 -7.17
N MET A 77 19.39 -1.20 -6.72
CA MET A 77 18.28 -0.88 -7.61
C MET A 77 18.45 0.48 -8.29
N GLN A 78 18.31 0.47 -9.60
CA GLN A 78 18.23 1.69 -10.40
C GLN A 78 16.78 2.13 -10.53
N VAL A 79 16.51 3.35 -10.10
CA VAL A 79 15.19 3.98 -10.23
C VAL A 79 15.24 5.16 -11.21
N PRO A 80 14.19 5.36 -12.02
CA PRO A 80 14.09 6.54 -12.87
C PRO A 80 14.12 7.84 -12.05
N ALA A 81 14.86 8.84 -12.52
CA ALA A 81 14.91 10.16 -11.87
C ALA A 81 13.54 10.86 -11.79
N SER A 82 12.57 10.44 -12.62
CA SER A 82 11.19 10.91 -12.55
C SER A 82 10.52 10.59 -11.22
N ILE A 83 10.89 9.49 -10.54
CA ILE A 83 10.38 9.19 -9.18
C ILE A 83 10.84 10.26 -8.19
N LEU A 84 12.10 10.67 -8.25
CA LEU A 84 12.61 11.73 -7.38
C LEU A 84 11.94 13.07 -7.71
N GLN A 85 11.68 13.33 -8.99
CA GLN A 85 10.98 14.54 -9.42
C GLN A 85 9.54 14.58 -8.90
N SER A 86 8.79 13.48 -9.00
CA SER A 86 7.41 13.40 -8.47
C SER A 86 7.40 13.55 -6.95
N PHE A 87 8.33 12.90 -6.25
CA PHE A 87 8.48 13.06 -4.81
C PHE A 87 8.74 14.50 -4.38
N ILE A 88 9.64 15.22 -5.08
CA ILE A 88 9.89 16.64 -4.80
C ILE A 88 8.66 17.50 -5.10
N ALA A 89 7.92 17.21 -6.16
CA ALA A 89 6.69 17.92 -6.50
C ALA A 89 5.63 17.75 -5.39
N ASP A 90 5.44 16.52 -4.92
CA ASP A 90 4.52 16.18 -3.82
C ASP A 90 4.91 16.88 -2.51
N ILE A 91 6.19 16.85 -2.13
CA ILE A 91 6.68 17.57 -0.95
C ILE A 91 6.37 19.06 -1.06
N ARG A 92 6.63 19.66 -2.22
CA ARG A 92 6.37 21.08 -2.45
C ARG A 92 4.88 21.40 -2.27
N GLU A 93 4.00 20.56 -2.79
CA GLU A 93 2.56 20.75 -2.63
C GLU A 93 2.15 20.70 -1.16
N ARG A 94 2.66 19.72 -0.40
CA ARG A 94 2.41 19.57 1.04
C ARG A 94 2.92 20.76 1.85
N ILE A 95 4.13 21.23 1.55
CA ILE A 95 4.70 22.43 2.19
C ILE A 95 3.81 23.65 1.91
N ASN A 96 3.35 23.83 0.67
CA ASN A 96 2.47 24.94 0.30
C ASN A 96 1.11 24.87 1.02
N ARG A 97 0.53 23.67 1.16
CA ARG A 97 -0.70 23.46 1.95
C ARG A 97 -0.46 23.80 3.43
N GLY A 98 0.65 23.34 3.99
CA GLY A 98 1.05 23.66 5.36
C GLY A 98 1.24 25.16 5.59
N LEU A 99 1.84 25.87 4.63
CA LEU A 99 2.01 27.32 4.66
C LEU A 99 0.66 28.04 4.71
N ARG A 100 -0.29 27.67 3.85
CA ARG A 100 -1.64 28.26 3.84
C ARG A 100 -2.36 28.09 5.17
N ILE A 101 -2.26 26.90 5.77
CA ILE A 101 -2.82 26.64 7.10
C ILE A 101 -2.17 27.52 8.16
N ALA A 102 -0.86 27.75 8.06
CA ALA A 102 -0.14 28.65 8.96
C ALA A 102 -0.50 30.14 8.72
N GLU A 103 -0.84 30.54 7.51
CA GLU A 103 -1.34 31.88 7.20
C GLU A 103 -2.75 32.09 7.78
N GLU A 104 -3.67 31.14 7.56
CA GLU A 104 -5.02 31.15 8.14
C GLU A 104 -4.98 31.18 9.69
N ALA A 105 -3.98 30.52 10.28
CA ALA A 105 -3.74 30.52 11.71
C ALA A 105 -3.44 31.91 12.30
N ILE A 106 -2.77 32.80 11.56
CA ILE A 106 -2.39 34.13 12.02
C ILE A 106 -3.63 35.02 12.22
N GLU A 107 -4.70 34.77 11.47
CA GLU A 107 -5.97 35.48 11.61
C GLU A 107 -6.79 35.01 12.83
N ILE A 108 -6.45 33.84 13.39
CA ILE A 108 -7.16 33.22 14.51
C ILE A 108 -6.44 33.54 15.82
N SER A 109 -7.20 33.86 16.88
CA SER A 109 -6.64 34.17 18.22
C SER A 109 -5.73 33.06 18.77
N ASN A 110 -4.65 33.44 19.47
CA ASN A 110 -3.69 32.56 20.14
C ASN A 110 -4.25 31.83 21.38
N THR A 111 -5.33 31.07 21.21
CA THR A 111 -5.88 30.19 22.26
C THR A 111 -5.33 28.77 22.12
N PRO A 112 -5.30 27.98 23.22
CA PRO A 112 -4.90 26.57 23.18
C PRO A 112 -5.68 25.73 22.16
N GLU A 113 -6.97 26.03 21.97
CA GLU A 113 -7.84 25.36 21.00
C GLU A 113 -7.42 25.65 19.56
N SER A 114 -7.10 26.90 19.24
CA SER A 114 -6.59 27.31 17.92
C SER A 114 -5.28 26.61 17.62
N ILE A 115 -4.34 26.59 18.57
CA ILE A 115 -3.04 25.90 18.43
C ILE A 115 -3.24 24.41 18.14
N ARG A 116 -4.20 23.75 18.84
CA ARG A 116 -4.51 22.34 18.60
C ARG A 116 -5.11 22.11 17.22
N ARG A 117 -6.00 22.99 16.78
CA ARG A 117 -6.62 22.92 15.45
C ARG A 117 -5.58 23.07 14.34
N ILE A 118 -4.75 24.10 14.40
CA ILE A 118 -3.67 24.36 13.43
C ILE A 118 -2.71 23.18 13.36
N ARG A 119 -2.31 22.62 14.51
CA ARG A 119 -1.45 21.44 14.56
C ARG A 119 -2.08 20.25 13.84
N ASN A 120 -3.39 20.03 14.00
CA ASN A 120 -4.10 18.94 13.35
C ASN A 120 -4.23 19.16 11.84
N GLU A 121 -4.61 20.37 11.41
CA GLU A 121 -4.73 20.73 10.00
C GLU A 121 -3.37 20.64 9.29
N TYR A 122 -2.31 21.19 9.88
CA TYR A 122 -0.95 21.12 9.34
C TYR A 122 -0.47 19.67 9.19
N ARG A 123 -0.70 18.83 10.22
CA ARG A 123 -0.38 17.40 10.14
C ARG A 123 -1.17 16.67 9.06
N GLY A 124 -2.45 17.01 8.89
CA GLY A 124 -3.29 16.45 7.83
C GLY A 124 -2.78 16.81 6.44
N ALA A 125 -2.45 18.09 6.20
CA ALA A 125 -1.90 18.55 4.93
C ALA A 125 -0.58 17.87 4.56
N MET A 126 0.29 17.61 5.54
CA MET A 126 1.57 16.92 5.33
C MET A 126 1.44 15.42 5.01
N ARG A 127 0.28 14.82 5.26
CA ARG A 127 -0.04 13.40 5.05
C ARG A 127 -0.99 13.16 3.87
N SER A 128 -0.98 14.07 2.89
CA SER A 128 -1.80 13.92 1.70
C SER A 128 -0.89 13.92 0.47
N GLY A 129 -0.61 12.74 -0.10
CA GLY A 129 0.09 12.62 -1.38
C GLY A 129 0.38 11.18 -1.79
N ILE A 130 1.32 10.98 -2.72
CA ILE A 130 1.55 9.70 -3.40
C ILE A 130 2.32 8.68 -2.52
N VAL A 131 3.28 9.15 -1.72
CA VAL A 131 4.04 8.30 -0.79
C VAL A 131 3.94 8.91 0.60
N ASP A 132 3.08 8.33 1.43
CA ASP A 132 2.88 8.78 2.81
C ASP A 132 3.64 7.90 3.83
N SER A 133 4.07 6.71 3.41
CA SER A 133 4.81 5.75 4.24
C SER A 133 6.01 5.13 3.49
N VAL A 134 6.99 4.60 4.23
CA VAL A 134 8.12 3.86 3.65
C VAL A 134 7.64 2.50 3.15
N GLU A 135 6.63 1.97 3.82
CA GLU A 135 5.97 0.70 3.56
C GLU A 135 5.32 0.66 2.17
N ASP A 136 4.59 1.71 1.78
CA ASP A 136 3.98 1.83 0.45
C ASP A 136 5.05 1.87 -0.65
N LEU A 137 6.17 2.56 -0.38
CA LEU A 137 7.29 2.63 -1.31
C LEU A 137 7.96 1.26 -1.46
N ASP A 138 8.11 0.50 -0.38
CA ASP A 138 8.67 -0.86 -0.43
C ASP A 138 7.84 -1.79 -1.34
N VAL A 139 6.51 -1.68 -1.30
CA VAL A 139 5.60 -2.43 -2.20
C VAL A 139 5.94 -2.14 -3.66
N ILE A 140 6.00 -0.86 -4.01
CA ILE A 140 6.25 -0.41 -5.39
C ILE A 140 7.65 -0.80 -5.86
N LEU A 141 8.67 -0.57 -5.03
CA LEU A 141 10.05 -0.88 -5.38
C LEU A 141 10.27 -2.38 -5.52
N LEU A 142 9.70 -3.19 -4.63
CA LEU A 142 9.79 -4.64 -4.72
C LEU A 142 9.07 -5.16 -5.97
N ALA A 143 7.91 -4.58 -6.32
CA ALA A 143 7.20 -4.94 -7.54
C ALA A 143 8.01 -4.59 -8.79
N ARG A 144 8.65 -3.41 -8.80
CA ARG A 144 9.54 -2.99 -9.87
C ARG A 144 10.75 -3.92 -10.03
N GLU A 145 11.37 -4.31 -8.91
CA GLU A 145 12.53 -5.20 -8.88
C GLU A 145 12.21 -6.59 -9.41
N THR A 146 11.05 -7.13 -9.01
CA THR A 146 10.65 -8.51 -9.33
C THR A 146 9.88 -8.62 -10.66
N GLY A 147 9.47 -7.49 -11.25
CA GLY A 147 8.57 -7.47 -12.40
C GLY A 147 7.18 -8.01 -12.04
N SER A 148 6.72 -7.72 -10.82
CA SER A 148 5.43 -8.17 -10.29
C SER A 148 4.32 -7.16 -10.54
N ALA A 149 3.10 -7.65 -10.65
CA ALA A 149 1.92 -6.81 -10.48
C ALA A 149 1.72 -6.48 -8.99
N VAL A 150 1.00 -5.40 -8.69
CA VAL A 150 0.66 -4.98 -7.33
C VAL A 150 -0.82 -5.23 -7.07
N LEU A 151 -1.14 -5.81 -5.91
CA LEU A 151 -2.52 -5.90 -5.40
C LEU A 151 -2.62 -5.02 -4.15
N SER A 152 -3.37 -3.94 -4.25
CA SER A 152 -3.55 -2.94 -3.19
C SER A 152 -4.95 -2.30 -3.28
N ALA A 153 -5.38 -1.68 -2.19
CA ALA A 153 -6.55 -0.82 -2.12
C ALA A 153 -6.18 0.67 -1.98
N ASP A 154 -4.89 1.01 -1.96
CA ASP A 154 -4.39 2.35 -1.67
C ASP A 154 -4.16 3.18 -2.95
N GLU A 155 -4.89 4.29 -3.07
CA GLU A 155 -4.85 5.22 -4.21
C GLU A 155 -3.47 5.89 -4.44
N GLY A 156 -2.64 6.00 -3.40
CA GLY A 156 -1.25 6.46 -3.50
C GLY A 156 -0.38 5.43 -4.20
N ILE A 157 -0.49 4.17 -3.79
CA ILE A 157 0.15 3.02 -4.45
C ILE A 157 -0.31 2.93 -5.91
N PHE A 158 -1.61 3.08 -6.18
CA PHE A 158 -2.14 3.05 -7.55
C PHE A 158 -1.46 4.08 -8.45
N ARG A 159 -1.43 5.34 -8.02
CA ARG A 159 -0.84 6.44 -8.80
C ARG A 159 0.66 6.22 -9.05
N MET A 160 1.38 5.72 -8.07
CA MET A 160 2.82 5.50 -8.23
C MET A 160 3.12 4.32 -9.16
N ALA A 161 2.42 3.20 -9.00
CA ALA A 161 2.59 2.03 -9.86
C ALA A 161 2.25 2.35 -11.32
N ASP A 162 1.17 3.11 -11.59
CA ASP A 162 0.80 3.54 -12.93
C ASP A 162 1.91 4.40 -13.58
N SER A 163 2.49 5.34 -12.82
CA SER A 163 3.61 6.17 -13.29
C SER A 163 4.88 5.36 -13.66
N LEU A 164 5.01 4.14 -13.14
CA LEU A 164 6.13 3.22 -13.37
C LEU A 164 5.81 2.10 -14.36
N GLY A 165 4.59 2.08 -14.90
CA GLY A 165 4.11 1.05 -15.80
C GLY A 165 4.01 -0.33 -15.13
N ILE A 166 3.68 -0.37 -13.84
CA ILE A 166 3.46 -1.58 -13.07
C ILE A 166 1.98 -1.96 -13.16
N GLU A 167 1.67 -3.21 -13.50
CA GLU A 167 0.27 -3.70 -13.53
C GLU A 167 -0.30 -3.71 -12.10
N ILE A 168 -1.55 -3.29 -11.95
CA ILE A 168 -2.21 -3.17 -10.65
C ILE A 168 -3.54 -3.89 -10.68
N PHE A 169 -3.87 -4.54 -9.57
CA PHE A 169 -5.17 -5.14 -9.33
C PHE A 169 -5.81 -4.51 -8.11
N THR A 170 -7.07 -4.11 -8.25
CA THR A 170 -7.99 -4.02 -7.11
C THR A 170 -8.39 -5.42 -6.63
N SER A 171 -8.87 -5.55 -5.40
CA SER A 171 -9.45 -6.79 -4.87
C SER A 171 -10.52 -7.37 -5.80
N GLY A 172 -11.45 -6.53 -6.27
CA GLY A 172 -12.52 -6.93 -7.18
C GLY A 172 -12.01 -7.42 -8.56
N GLU A 173 -11.01 -6.78 -9.15
CA GLU A 173 -10.42 -7.22 -10.42
C GLU A 173 -9.66 -8.53 -10.27
N PHE A 174 -8.89 -8.66 -9.19
CA PHE A 174 -8.15 -9.88 -8.88
C PHE A 174 -9.12 -11.06 -8.78
N ILE A 175 -10.19 -10.92 -8.00
CA ILE A 175 -11.18 -11.98 -7.83
C ILE A 175 -11.92 -12.26 -9.13
N LYS A 176 -12.32 -11.27 -9.93
CA LYS A 176 -12.94 -11.52 -11.24
C LYS A 176 -12.00 -12.32 -12.16
N LYS A 177 -10.71 -12.00 -12.16
CA LYS A 177 -9.70 -12.65 -13.02
C LYS A 177 -9.42 -14.09 -12.58
N PHE A 178 -9.42 -14.36 -11.28
CA PHE A 178 -8.98 -15.64 -10.72
C PHE A 178 -10.11 -16.52 -10.14
N SER A 179 -11.32 -16.02 -9.88
CA SER A 179 -12.46 -16.85 -9.44
C SER A 179 -13.14 -17.61 -10.60
N CYS A 180 -13.12 -17.07 -11.82
CA CYS A 180 -13.82 -17.66 -12.96
C CYS A 180 -13.08 -18.80 -13.67
N ARG A 181 -11.77 -18.98 -13.43
CA ARG A 181 -10.96 -20.00 -14.13
C ARG A 181 -10.76 -21.31 -13.35
N GLY A 182 -11.30 -21.42 -12.14
CA GLY A 182 -11.19 -22.62 -11.29
C GLY A 182 -12.38 -23.59 -11.35
N ARG A 183 -13.34 -23.40 -12.28
CA ARG A 183 -14.48 -24.31 -12.50
C ARG A 183 -14.44 -24.97 -13.88
N SER A 184 -13.32 -25.57 -14.24
CA SER A 184 -13.17 -26.35 -15.48
C SER A 184 -12.49 -27.67 -15.19
#